data_AF-A0A7K8VSF8-F1
#
_entry.id   AF-A0A7K8VSF8-F1
#
_cell.length_a   1.000
_cell.length_b   1.000
_cell.length_c   1.000
_cell.angle_alpha   90.00
_cell.angle_beta   90.00
_cell.angle_gamma   90.00
#
_symmetry.space_group_name_H-M   'P 1'
#
loop_
_entity.id
_entity.type
_entity.pdbx_description
1 polymer ?
#
loop_
_entity_poly.entity_id
_entity_poly.type
_entity_poly.pdbx_seq_one_letter_code
_entity_poly.pdbx_strand_id
1 'polypeptide(L)'
;QAHLLAVLERIMEECIPTQRHSRDYLVKFPEELLVDNLGNHMLFAAECLLAGTFLEVEEADGAQLRPQARNLLCSLELVRTVLREQSLSQPSSYPEPVRAVLVQFDRLFAEFELSYVSSLVAVKSPEEIYRQQEIIVLFCETVERALRLGYVTQEMIDGYEPLLMFTIPRLAIISGLLIYPEGPLSLERSPEQMSRVFSPFYNLLKKIRDLLRVLSVEELSLLERSLCTAE
;
A
#
# COMPACT_ATOMS: atom_id res chain seq x y z
N GLN A 1 14.59 -17.88 11.46
CA GLN A 1 14.03 -16.56 11.82
C GLN A 1 12.55 -16.44 11.46
N ALA A 2 12.12 -16.83 10.25
CA ALA A 2 10.71 -16.82 9.83
C ALA A 2 9.70 -17.45 10.80
N HIS A 3 10.00 -18.65 11.31
CA HIS A 3 9.13 -19.30 12.28
C HIS A 3 9.02 -18.54 13.61
N LEU A 4 10.10 -17.88 14.05
CA LEU A 4 10.09 -17.08 15.28
C LEU A 4 9.19 -15.85 15.12
N LEU A 5 9.34 -15.08 14.03
CA LEU A 5 8.50 -13.92 13.79
C LEU A 5 7.03 -14.29 13.69
N ALA A 6 6.70 -15.38 12.99
CA ALA A 6 5.33 -15.86 12.91
C ALA A 6 4.74 -16.24 14.29
N VAL A 7 5.54 -16.84 15.18
CA VAL A 7 5.12 -17.13 16.55
C VAL A 7 4.96 -15.85 17.37
N LEU A 8 5.88 -14.89 17.23
CA LEU A 8 5.80 -13.61 17.91
C LEU A 8 4.57 -12.80 17.48
N GLU A 9 4.26 -12.76 16.18
CA GLU A 9 3.06 -12.11 15.66
C GLU A 9 1.80 -12.68 16.29
N ARG A 10 1.67 -14.01 16.33
CA ARG A 10 0.52 -14.68 16.98
C ARG A 10 0.43 -14.34 18.48
N ILE A 11 1.57 -14.33 19.17
CA ILE A 11 1.60 -13.94 20.60
C ILE A 11 1.17 -12.48 20.74
N MET A 12 1.63 -11.57 19.88
CA MET A 12 1.27 -10.16 19.94
C MET A 12 -0.21 -9.93 19.61
N GLU A 13 -0.79 -10.65 18.66
CA GLU A 13 -2.22 -10.63 18.35
C GLU A 13 -3.08 -11.03 19.57
N GLU A 14 -2.63 -12.01 20.36
CA GLU A 14 -3.34 -12.45 21.58
C GLU A 14 -3.08 -11.52 22.78
N CYS A 15 -1.84 -11.04 22.95
CA CYS A 15 -1.41 -10.30 24.15
C CYS A 15 -1.73 -8.82 24.11
N ILE A 16 -1.55 -8.19 22.95
CA ILE A 16 -1.54 -6.73 22.78
C ILE A 16 -2.36 -6.27 21.54
N PRO A 17 -3.56 -6.81 21.28
CA PRO A 17 -4.31 -6.54 20.06
C PRO A 17 -4.60 -5.04 19.82
N THR A 18 -4.82 -4.27 20.89
CA THR A 18 -5.16 -2.84 20.82
C THR A 18 -3.96 -1.91 21.04
N GLN A 19 -2.78 -2.46 21.31
CA GLN A 19 -1.56 -1.69 21.61
C GLN A 19 -0.49 -1.84 20.52
N ARG A 20 -0.82 -2.53 19.42
CA ARG A 20 0.05 -2.63 18.24
C ARG A 20 0.30 -1.23 17.68
N HIS A 21 1.54 -0.96 17.31
CA HIS A 21 1.92 0.26 16.63
C HIS A 21 1.38 0.25 15.20
N SER A 22 0.78 1.36 14.79
CA SER A 22 0.20 1.48 13.45
C SER A 22 1.23 1.19 12.36
N ARG A 23 0.77 0.48 11.32
CA ARG A 23 1.48 0.16 10.09
C ARG A 23 0.96 0.95 8.89
N ASP A 24 0.26 2.06 9.12
CA ASP A 24 -0.27 2.92 8.05
C ASP A 24 0.82 3.41 7.08
N TYR A 25 2.07 3.46 7.53
CA TYR A 25 3.20 3.83 6.68
C TYR A 25 3.46 2.84 5.53
N LEU A 26 2.95 1.61 5.59
CA LEU A 26 3.08 0.61 4.52
C LEU A 26 2.47 1.11 3.20
N VAL A 27 1.46 1.99 3.26
CA VAL A 27 0.88 2.61 2.05
C VAL A 27 1.91 3.43 1.26
N LYS A 28 2.97 3.89 1.94
CA LYS A 28 4.07 4.65 1.32
C LYS A 28 5.04 3.75 0.57
N PHE A 29 5.07 2.46 0.87
CA PHE A 29 6.03 1.55 0.26
C PHE A 29 5.61 1.19 -1.17
N PRO A 30 6.58 0.94 -2.06
CA PRO A 30 6.33 0.28 -3.33
C PRO A 30 5.63 -1.07 -3.13
N GLU A 31 4.70 -1.41 -4.01
CA GLU A 31 3.87 -2.63 -3.90
C GLU A 31 4.73 -3.90 -4.01
N GLU A 32 5.87 -3.83 -4.70
CA GLU A 32 6.82 -4.92 -4.86
C GLU A 32 7.49 -5.33 -3.55
N LEU A 33 7.58 -4.41 -2.57
CA LEU A 33 8.15 -4.69 -1.25
C LEU A 33 7.14 -5.28 -0.27
N LEU A 34 5.84 -5.18 -0.57
CA LEU A 34 4.76 -5.68 0.28
C LEU A 34 4.52 -7.19 0.12
N VAL A 35 5.28 -7.86 -0.74
CA VAL A 35 5.20 -9.31 -0.97
C VAL A 35 5.80 -10.07 0.23
N ASP A 36 5.30 -11.30 0.47
CA ASP A 36 5.62 -12.16 1.62
C ASP A 36 7.10 -12.11 2.05
N ASN A 37 7.32 -11.95 3.36
CA ASN A 37 8.60 -11.96 4.09
C ASN A 37 9.30 -10.62 4.36
N LEU A 38 8.67 -9.44 4.16
CA LEU A 38 9.31 -8.16 4.52
C LEU A 38 9.88 -8.16 5.95
N GLY A 39 9.11 -8.67 6.92
CA GLY A 39 9.59 -8.71 8.31
C GLY A 39 10.85 -9.57 8.53
N ASN A 40 11.02 -10.65 7.77
CA ASN A 40 12.25 -11.45 7.81
C ASN A 40 13.44 -10.69 7.24
N HIS A 41 13.22 -9.97 6.13
CA HIS A 41 14.23 -9.12 5.54
C HIS A 41 14.65 -8.00 6.50
N MET A 42 13.73 -7.44 7.30
CA MET A 42 14.05 -6.41 8.27
C MET A 42 14.99 -6.92 9.38
N LEU A 43 14.74 -8.10 9.94
CA LEU A 43 15.66 -8.67 10.94
C LEU A 43 17.04 -8.99 10.36
N PHE A 44 17.07 -9.55 9.15
CA PHE A 44 18.31 -9.82 8.45
C PHE A 44 19.09 -8.53 8.15
N ALA A 45 18.40 -7.48 7.67
CA ALA A 45 18.98 -6.18 7.43
C ALA A 45 19.57 -5.56 8.71
N ALA A 46 18.86 -5.67 9.84
CA ALA A 46 19.36 -5.20 11.13
C ALA A 46 20.65 -5.93 11.56
N GLU A 47 20.72 -7.26 11.36
CA GLU A 47 21.93 -8.05 11.65
C GLU A 47 23.10 -7.63 10.76
N CYS A 48 22.86 -7.46 9.45
CA CYS A 48 23.86 -6.99 8.49
C CYS A 48 24.37 -5.56 8.82
N LEU A 49 23.49 -4.66 9.25
CA LEU A 49 23.84 -3.28 9.64
C LEU A 49 24.80 -3.25 10.84
N LEU A 50 24.62 -4.15 11.80
CA LEU A 50 25.50 -4.23 12.96
C LEU A 50 26.80 -4.99 12.65
N ALA A 51 26.76 -5.96 11.74
CA ALA A 51 27.94 -6.70 11.30
C ALA A 51 28.87 -5.86 10.41
N GLY A 52 28.39 -4.72 9.88
CA GLY A 52 29.15 -3.89 8.94
C GLY A 52 29.40 -4.58 7.60
N THR A 53 28.56 -5.57 7.25
CA THR A 53 28.61 -6.26 5.96
C THR A 53 28.01 -5.37 4.87
N PHE A 54 28.42 -5.58 3.62
CA PHE A 54 27.95 -4.78 2.48
C PHE A 54 26.42 -4.69 2.45
N LEU A 55 25.91 -3.46 2.48
CA LEU A 55 24.50 -3.14 2.44
C LEU A 55 24.26 -2.18 1.29
N GLU A 56 23.11 -2.30 0.64
CA GLU A 56 22.67 -1.41 -0.44
C GLU A 56 22.26 0.00 0.07
N VAL A 57 22.70 0.37 1.27
CA VAL A 57 22.38 1.63 1.96
C VAL A 57 23.62 2.53 1.94
N GLU A 58 23.43 3.82 1.68
CA GLU A 58 24.53 4.79 1.77
C GLU A 58 25.10 4.86 3.20
N GLU A 59 26.42 5.06 3.34
CA GLU A 59 27.08 5.07 4.66
C GLU A 59 26.51 6.11 5.64
N ALA A 60 26.02 7.25 5.13
CA ALA A 60 25.39 8.28 5.93
C ALA A 60 24.06 7.81 6.55
N ASP A 61 23.24 7.11 5.76
CA ASP A 61 21.97 6.54 6.20
C ASP A 61 22.20 5.31 7.08
N GLY A 62 23.18 4.48 6.74
CA GLY A 62 23.63 3.35 7.57
C GLY A 62 24.04 3.81 8.97
N ALA A 63 24.72 4.95 9.11
CA ALA A 63 25.08 5.51 10.41
C ALA A 63 23.87 5.89 11.27
N GLN A 64 22.77 6.33 10.65
CA GLN A 64 21.52 6.66 11.35
C GLN A 64 20.72 5.39 11.71
N LEU A 65 20.77 4.36 10.86
CA LEU A 65 20.03 3.11 11.05
C LEU A 65 20.67 2.16 12.07
N ARG A 66 22.01 2.14 12.18
CA ARG A 66 22.74 1.28 13.15
C ARG A 66 22.21 1.35 14.60
N PRO A 67 21.94 2.53 15.21
CA PRO A 67 21.36 2.58 16.55
C PRO A 67 19.96 1.98 16.61
N GLN A 68 19.12 2.19 15.59
CA GLN A 68 17.79 1.58 15.51
C GLN A 68 17.87 0.05 15.37
N ALA A 69 18.75 -0.45 14.49
CA ALA A 69 19.03 -1.89 14.33
C ALA A 69 19.50 -2.54 15.63
N ARG A 70 20.41 -1.87 16.36
CA ARG A 70 20.87 -2.32 17.69
C ARG A 70 19.71 -2.41 18.67
N ASN A 71 18.90 -1.36 18.78
CA ASN A 71 17.78 -1.33 19.70
C ASN A 71 16.75 -2.42 19.36
N LEU A 72 16.47 -2.64 18.08
CA LEU A 72 15.58 -3.70 17.60
C LEU A 72 16.07 -5.09 18.01
N LEU A 73 17.34 -5.41 17.71
CA LEU A 73 17.89 -6.73 18.04
C LEU A 73 18.02 -6.94 19.55
N CYS A 74 18.40 -5.92 20.32
CA CYS A 74 18.38 -5.98 21.78
C CYS A 74 16.96 -6.22 22.32
N SER A 75 15.96 -5.54 21.76
CA SER A 75 14.55 -5.75 22.14
C SER A 75 14.07 -7.15 21.78
N LEU A 76 14.50 -7.72 20.65
CA LEU A 76 14.18 -9.09 20.26
C LEU A 76 14.76 -10.11 21.25
N GLU A 77 16.00 -9.91 21.72
CA GLU A 77 16.60 -10.77 22.75
C GLU A 77 15.88 -10.68 24.10
N LEU A 78 15.41 -9.49 24.47
CA LEU A 78 14.58 -9.30 25.67
C LEU A 78 13.25 -10.03 25.54
N VAL A 79 12.55 -9.90 24.40
CA VAL A 79 11.31 -10.64 24.11
C VAL A 79 11.56 -12.14 24.22
N ARG A 80 12.64 -12.66 23.62
CA ARG A 80 13.00 -14.10 23.69
C ARG A 80 13.20 -14.55 25.14
N THR A 81 13.92 -13.77 25.93
CA THR A 81 14.21 -14.10 27.34
C THR A 81 12.93 -14.14 28.17
N VAL A 82 12.11 -13.09 28.07
CA VAL A 82 10.87 -12.96 28.84
C VAL A 82 9.86 -14.02 28.44
N LEU A 83 9.66 -14.28 27.14
CA LEU A 83 8.73 -15.31 26.68
C LEU A 83 9.18 -16.73 27.07
N ARG A 84 10.50 -16.98 27.08
CA ARG A 84 11.05 -18.25 27.57
C ARG A 84 10.74 -18.45 29.06
N GLU A 85 10.95 -17.44 29.90
CA GLU A 85 10.61 -17.50 31.32
C GLU A 85 9.11 -17.68 31.57
N GLN A 86 8.27 -17.01 30.79
CA GLN A 86 6.81 -17.19 30.85
C GLN A 86 6.39 -18.61 30.49
N SER A 87 6.96 -19.20 29.44
CA SER A 87 6.65 -20.57 29.02
C SER A 87 6.96 -21.61 30.10
N LEU A 88 7.90 -21.32 30.99
CA LEU A 88 8.30 -22.21 32.10
C LEU A 88 7.45 -22.00 33.36
N SER A 89 6.83 -20.84 33.53
CA SER A 89 6.14 -20.44 34.77
C SER A 89 4.64 -20.68 34.69
N GLN A 90 3.93 -20.02 33.75
CA GLN A 90 2.48 -20.17 33.53
C GLN A 90 2.13 -19.76 32.09
N PRO A 91 1.67 -20.69 31.24
CA PRO A 91 1.38 -20.38 29.83
C PRO A 91 0.01 -19.70 29.60
N SER A 92 -0.83 -19.55 30.62
CA SER A 92 -2.25 -19.18 30.45
C SER A 92 -2.57 -17.69 30.60
N SER A 93 -1.62 -16.85 31.04
CA SER A 93 -1.84 -15.41 31.17
C SER A 93 -0.54 -14.63 30.99
N TYR A 94 -0.58 -13.60 30.15
CA TYR A 94 0.57 -12.73 29.89
C TYR A 94 0.56 -11.51 30.82
N PRO A 95 1.47 -11.44 31.81
CA PRO A 95 1.55 -10.33 32.75
C PRO A 95 2.05 -9.03 32.10
N GLU A 96 1.78 -7.89 32.74
CA GLU A 96 2.09 -6.56 32.23
C GLU A 96 3.55 -6.35 31.78
N PRO A 97 4.59 -6.85 32.48
CA PRO A 97 5.96 -6.70 32.03
C PRO A 97 6.23 -7.35 30.66
N VAL A 98 5.55 -8.46 30.36
CA VAL A 98 5.68 -9.16 29.07
C VAL A 98 5.03 -8.34 27.97
N ARG A 99 3.83 -7.81 28.25
CA ARG A 99 3.12 -6.93 27.31
C ARG A 99 3.94 -5.69 26.99
N ALA A 100 4.53 -5.04 28.00
CA ALA A 100 5.37 -3.87 27.82
C ALA A 100 6.57 -4.13 26.89
N VAL A 101 7.25 -5.27 27.06
CA VAL A 101 8.38 -5.67 26.21
C VAL A 101 7.93 -5.98 24.78
N LEU A 102 6.75 -6.60 24.60
CA LEU A 102 6.18 -6.86 23.27
C LEU A 102 5.78 -5.55 22.56
N VAL A 103 5.15 -4.60 23.26
CA VAL A 103 4.80 -3.28 22.70
C VAL A 103 6.05 -2.51 22.28
N GLN A 104 7.09 -2.54 23.12
CA GLN A 104 8.35 -1.89 22.80
C GLN A 104 9.00 -2.52 21.54
N PHE A 105 9.01 -3.85 21.44
CA PHE A 105 9.52 -4.55 20.27
C PHE A 105 8.71 -4.19 19.01
N ASP A 106 7.38 -4.26 19.07
CA ASP A 106 6.51 -3.96 17.93
C ASP A 106 6.72 -2.53 17.41
N ARG A 107 6.88 -1.56 18.32
CA ARG A 107 7.22 -0.17 17.98
C ARG A 107 8.60 -0.04 17.34
N LEU A 108 9.64 -0.62 17.95
CA LEU A 108 11.01 -0.54 17.42
C LEU A 108 11.11 -1.20 16.04
N PHE A 109 10.37 -2.29 15.84
CA PHE A 109 10.27 -2.95 14.55
C PHE A 109 9.64 -2.03 13.51
N ALA A 110 8.56 -1.33 13.88
CA ALA A 110 7.86 -0.37 13.01
C ALA A 110 8.76 0.77 12.54
N GLU A 111 9.43 1.38 13.52
CA GLU A 111 10.32 2.52 13.30
C GLU A 111 11.50 2.11 12.41
N PHE A 112 12.10 0.94 12.67
CA PHE A 112 13.19 0.43 11.86
C PHE A 112 12.74 0.10 10.44
N GLU A 113 11.60 -0.58 10.26
CA GLU A 113 11.07 -0.94 8.94
C GLU A 113 10.82 0.30 8.07
N LEU A 114 10.16 1.33 8.63
CA LEU A 114 9.94 2.60 7.94
C LEU A 114 11.25 3.30 7.57
N SER A 115 12.16 3.46 8.54
CA SER A 115 13.44 4.14 8.31
C SER A 115 14.30 3.40 7.28
N TYR A 116 14.37 2.07 7.36
CA TYR A 116 15.16 1.24 6.47
C TYR A 116 14.64 1.31 5.03
N VAL A 117 13.35 1.07 4.81
CA VAL A 117 12.77 1.11 3.46
C VAL A 117 12.88 2.52 2.85
N SER A 118 12.69 3.57 3.65
CA SER A 118 12.82 4.96 3.18
C SER A 118 14.25 5.34 2.79
N SER A 119 15.27 4.64 3.30
CA SER A 119 16.67 4.84 2.91
C SER A 119 17.05 4.12 1.62
N LEU A 120 16.33 3.04 1.27
CA LEU A 120 16.62 2.23 0.10
C LEU A 120 15.84 2.68 -1.14
N VAL A 121 14.59 3.10 -0.96
CA VAL A 121 13.68 3.40 -2.06
C VAL A 121 12.91 4.67 -1.79
N ALA A 122 12.65 5.43 -2.85
CA ALA A 122 11.75 6.57 -2.80
C ALA A 122 10.34 6.11 -2.42
N VAL A 123 9.91 6.46 -1.22
CA VAL A 123 8.56 6.20 -0.72
C VAL A 123 7.57 7.24 -1.22
N LYS A 124 6.29 6.86 -1.33
CA LYS A 124 5.24 7.76 -1.81
C LYS A 124 5.06 8.94 -0.85
N SER A 125 4.98 10.14 -1.41
CA SER A 125 4.63 11.35 -0.66
C SER A 125 3.14 11.35 -0.29
N PRO A 126 2.72 12.13 0.72
CA PRO A 126 1.30 12.30 1.04
C PRO A 126 0.48 12.71 -0.17
N GLU A 127 0.98 13.63 -1.00
CA GLU A 127 0.31 14.11 -2.21
C GLU A 127 0.20 13.01 -3.27
N GLU A 128 1.19 12.13 -3.40
CA GLU A 128 1.11 10.96 -4.30
C GLU A 128 0.03 9.98 -3.84
N ILE A 129 -0.06 9.74 -2.53
CA ILE A 129 -1.11 8.89 -1.93
C ILE A 129 -2.50 9.50 -2.17
N TYR A 130 -2.66 10.81 -1.95
CA TYR A 130 -3.93 11.48 -2.21
C TYR A 130 -4.35 11.36 -3.68
N ARG A 131 -3.43 11.60 -4.62
CA ARG A 131 -3.71 11.44 -6.06
C ARG A 131 -4.07 10.00 -6.42
N GLN A 132 -3.42 9.00 -5.82
CA GLN A 132 -3.77 7.59 -6.00
C GLN A 132 -5.19 7.32 -5.48
N GLN A 133 -5.56 7.87 -4.33
CA GLN A 133 -6.90 7.72 -3.76
C GLN A 133 -7.98 8.36 -4.64
N GLU A 134 -7.73 9.53 -5.23
CA GLU A 134 -8.68 10.14 -6.17
C GLU A 134 -8.95 9.23 -7.38
N ILE A 135 -7.93 8.52 -7.88
CA ILE A 135 -8.09 7.53 -8.96
C ILE A 135 -8.93 6.33 -8.50
N ILE A 136 -8.69 5.82 -7.29
CA ILE A 136 -9.48 4.73 -6.71
C ILE A 136 -10.95 5.13 -6.62
N VAL A 137 -11.24 6.34 -6.13
CA VAL A 137 -12.61 6.87 -6.07
C VAL A 137 -13.23 6.95 -7.46
N LEU A 138 -12.51 7.49 -8.46
CA LEU A 138 -13.00 7.51 -9.83
C LEU A 138 -13.35 6.11 -10.35
N PHE A 139 -12.54 5.09 -10.03
CA PHE A 139 -12.79 3.72 -10.44
C PHE A 139 -14.03 3.15 -9.73
N CYS A 140 -14.19 3.38 -8.43
CA CYS A 140 -15.38 2.98 -7.68
C CYS A 140 -16.66 3.60 -8.25
N GLU A 141 -16.65 4.91 -8.48
CA GLU A 141 -17.76 5.66 -9.09
C GLU A 141 -18.09 5.14 -10.51
N THR A 142 -17.05 4.80 -11.28
CA THR A 142 -17.20 4.21 -12.61
C THR A 142 -17.84 2.83 -12.55
N VAL A 143 -17.42 1.98 -11.62
CA VAL A 143 -18.00 0.64 -11.40
C VAL A 143 -19.47 0.75 -11.02
N GLU A 144 -19.81 1.63 -10.07
CA GLU A 144 -21.19 1.85 -9.66
C GLU A 144 -22.06 2.32 -10.84
N ARG A 145 -21.54 3.24 -11.66
CA ARG A 145 -22.25 3.67 -12.87
C ARG A 145 -22.39 2.54 -13.90
N ALA A 146 -21.33 1.77 -14.14
CA ALA A 146 -21.35 0.66 -15.07
C ALA A 146 -22.38 -0.42 -14.67
N LEU A 147 -22.51 -0.71 -13.38
CA LEU A 147 -23.54 -1.59 -12.82
C LEU A 147 -24.95 -1.02 -13.05
N ARG A 148 -25.17 0.27 -12.75
CA ARG A 148 -26.48 0.92 -12.95
C ARG A 148 -26.92 0.95 -14.41
N LEU A 149 -25.98 1.10 -15.34
CA LEU A 149 -26.24 1.12 -16.79
C LEU A 149 -26.25 -0.28 -17.42
N GLY A 150 -25.91 -1.32 -16.67
CA GLY A 150 -25.86 -2.71 -17.14
C GLY A 150 -24.70 -2.99 -18.10
N TYR A 151 -23.61 -2.22 -18.02
CA TYR A 151 -22.38 -2.47 -18.79
C TYR A 151 -21.54 -3.59 -18.19
N VAL A 152 -21.60 -3.73 -16.86
CA VAL A 152 -20.96 -4.77 -16.08
C VAL A 152 -22.03 -5.36 -15.16
N THR A 153 -21.94 -6.66 -14.86
CA THR A 153 -22.84 -7.32 -13.89
C THR A 153 -22.11 -7.59 -12.58
N GLN A 154 -22.88 -7.75 -11.48
CA GLN A 154 -22.30 -8.09 -10.18
C GLN A 154 -21.56 -9.44 -10.23
N GLU A 155 -22.06 -10.40 -11.00
CA GLU A 155 -21.43 -11.72 -11.19
C GLU A 155 -20.02 -11.60 -11.77
N MET A 156 -19.78 -10.66 -12.69
CA MET A 156 -18.44 -10.44 -13.25
C MET A 156 -17.46 -9.95 -12.18
N ILE A 157 -17.93 -9.10 -11.26
CA ILE A 157 -17.12 -8.54 -10.18
C ILE A 157 -16.80 -9.63 -9.16
N ASP A 158 -17.82 -10.34 -8.69
CA ASP A 158 -17.69 -11.41 -7.70
C ASP A 158 -16.86 -12.58 -8.25
N GLY A 159 -16.93 -12.82 -9.56
CA GLY A 159 -16.15 -13.82 -10.29
C GLY A 159 -14.72 -13.39 -10.64
N TYR A 160 -14.31 -12.16 -10.32
CA TYR A 160 -12.99 -11.60 -10.69
C TYR A 160 -12.69 -11.72 -12.19
N GLU A 161 -13.67 -11.43 -13.04
CA GLU A 161 -13.54 -11.58 -14.49
C GLU A 161 -12.36 -10.74 -15.04
N PRO A 162 -11.38 -11.36 -15.73
CA PRO A 162 -10.17 -10.65 -16.19
C PRO A 162 -10.46 -9.46 -17.11
N LEU A 163 -11.58 -9.49 -17.83
CA LEU A 163 -12.02 -8.41 -18.71
C LEU A 163 -12.21 -7.08 -17.96
N LEU A 164 -12.59 -7.13 -16.68
CA LEU A 164 -12.79 -5.94 -15.86
C LEU A 164 -11.52 -5.11 -15.70
N MET A 165 -10.34 -5.74 -15.79
CA MET A 165 -9.04 -5.06 -15.77
C MET A 165 -8.84 -4.12 -16.97
N PHE A 166 -9.59 -4.30 -18.06
CA PHE A 166 -9.56 -3.42 -19.23
C PHE A 166 -10.79 -2.52 -19.29
N THR A 167 -11.97 -3.08 -19.04
CA THR A 167 -13.24 -2.35 -19.16
C THR A 167 -13.34 -1.21 -18.16
N ILE A 168 -13.00 -1.44 -16.88
CA ILE A 168 -13.15 -0.40 -15.85
C ILE A 168 -12.22 0.79 -16.14
N PRO A 169 -10.91 0.63 -16.42
CA PRO A 169 -10.06 1.76 -16.77
C PRO A 169 -10.54 2.53 -18.00
N ARG A 170 -11.03 1.84 -19.05
CA ARG A 170 -11.56 2.48 -20.26
C ARG A 170 -12.78 3.35 -19.94
N LEU A 171 -13.75 2.81 -19.19
CA LEU A 171 -14.92 3.56 -18.75
C LEU A 171 -14.56 4.69 -17.77
N ALA A 172 -13.53 4.51 -16.96
CA ALA A 172 -13.08 5.50 -15.99
C ALA A 172 -12.49 6.73 -16.68
N ILE A 173 -11.81 6.57 -17.82
CA ILE A 173 -11.34 7.69 -18.64
C ILE A 173 -12.53 8.52 -19.14
N ILE A 174 -13.59 7.89 -19.65
CA ILE A 174 -14.80 8.61 -20.09
C ILE A 174 -15.46 9.31 -18.91
N SER A 175 -15.66 8.58 -17.81
CA SER A 175 -16.32 9.10 -16.61
C SER A 175 -15.55 10.27 -16.01
N GLY A 176 -14.22 10.19 -15.92
CA GLY A 176 -13.40 11.28 -15.37
C GLY A 176 -13.28 12.50 -16.29
N LEU A 177 -13.45 12.35 -17.61
CA LEU A 177 -13.40 13.48 -18.54
C LEU A 177 -14.74 14.19 -18.75
N LEU A 178 -15.87 13.47 -18.63
CA LEU A 178 -17.21 14.02 -18.89
C LEU A 178 -18.08 14.17 -17.64
N ILE A 179 -18.06 13.18 -16.74
CA ILE A 179 -19.02 13.07 -15.64
C ILE A 179 -18.45 13.70 -14.37
N TYR A 180 -17.17 13.46 -14.11
CA TYR A 180 -16.45 13.95 -12.94
C TYR A 180 -15.29 14.89 -13.36
N PRO A 181 -15.58 16.04 -13.99
CA PRO A 181 -14.55 16.94 -14.54
C PRO A 181 -13.62 17.55 -13.47
N GLU A 182 -14.05 17.57 -12.21
CA GLU A 182 -13.25 18.03 -11.05
C GLU A 182 -12.39 16.92 -10.42
N GLY A 183 -12.49 15.70 -10.93
CA GLY A 183 -11.80 14.53 -10.40
C GLY A 183 -10.32 14.43 -10.80
N PRO A 184 -9.70 13.25 -10.66
CA PRO A 184 -8.26 13.04 -10.92
C PRO A 184 -7.84 13.27 -12.37
N LEU A 185 -8.80 13.27 -13.31
CA LEU A 185 -8.58 13.53 -14.73
C LEU A 185 -8.92 14.97 -15.14
N SER A 186 -9.11 15.88 -14.17
CA SER A 186 -9.40 17.29 -14.44
C SER A 186 -8.33 17.92 -15.33
N LEU A 187 -8.76 18.49 -16.46
CA LEU A 187 -7.93 19.19 -17.42
C LEU A 187 -7.96 20.71 -17.23
N GLU A 188 -8.50 21.18 -16.11
CA GLU A 188 -8.40 22.59 -15.70
C GLU A 188 -7.10 22.86 -14.95
N ARG A 189 -6.58 21.83 -14.28
CA ARG A 189 -5.32 21.84 -13.55
C ARG A 189 -4.14 21.60 -14.48
N SER A 190 -2.95 22.03 -14.06
CA SER A 190 -1.73 21.81 -14.83
C SER A 190 -1.32 20.33 -14.82
N PRO A 191 -0.61 19.84 -15.86
CA PRO A 191 -0.19 18.43 -15.95
C PRO A 191 0.67 17.97 -14.76
N GLU A 192 1.36 18.89 -14.08
CA GLU A 192 2.21 18.61 -12.92
C GLU A 192 1.40 18.32 -11.65
N GLN A 193 0.14 18.77 -11.61
CA GLN A 193 -0.77 18.53 -10.49
C GLN A 193 -1.51 17.20 -10.64
N MET A 194 -1.57 16.66 -11.85
CA MET A 194 -2.16 15.36 -12.17
C MET A 194 -1.30 14.20 -11.68
N SER A 195 -1.92 13.03 -11.46
CA SER A 195 -1.17 11.80 -11.19
C SER A 195 -0.17 11.49 -12.32
N ARG A 196 1.01 10.98 -11.95
CA ARG A 196 2.07 10.57 -12.88
C ARG A 196 1.61 9.56 -13.93
N VAL A 197 0.56 8.79 -13.62
CA VAL A 197 -0.05 7.83 -14.54
C VAL A 197 -0.68 8.52 -15.76
N PHE A 198 -1.27 9.70 -15.56
CA PHE A 198 -2.06 10.38 -16.60
C PHE A 198 -1.36 11.63 -17.16
N SER A 199 -0.48 12.25 -16.38
CA SER A 199 0.25 13.45 -16.76
C SER A 199 0.96 13.37 -18.13
N PRO A 200 1.63 12.26 -18.50
CA PRO A 200 2.23 12.10 -19.84
C PRO A 200 1.21 12.15 -20.99
N PHE A 201 -0.06 11.82 -20.72
CA PHE A 201 -1.12 11.71 -21.72
C PHE A 201 -2.05 12.93 -21.73
N TYR A 202 -1.71 14.01 -21.03
CA TYR A 202 -2.56 15.19 -20.87
C TYR A 202 -3.13 15.73 -22.21
N ASN A 203 -2.29 15.88 -23.23
CA ASN A 203 -2.71 16.35 -24.55
C ASN A 203 -3.64 15.36 -25.27
N LEU A 204 -3.45 14.07 -25.04
CA LEU A 204 -4.31 13.02 -25.58
C LEU A 204 -5.68 13.04 -24.89
N LEU A 205 -5.70 13.12 -23.55
CA LEU A 205 -6.92 13.23 -22.75
C LEU A 205 -7.74 14.46 -23.15
N LYS A 206 -7.07 15.60 -23.43
CA LYS A 206 -7.74 16.80 -23.95
C LYS A 206 -8.43 16.56 -25.28
N LYS A 207 -7.75 15.92 -26.24
CA LYS A 207 -8.35 15.55 -27.53
C LYS A 207 -9.53 14.60 -27.36
N ILE A 208 -9.39 13.58 -26.50
CA ILE A 208 -10.47 12.62 -26.21
C ILE A 208 -11.68 13.36 -25.64
N ARG A 209 -11.50 14.22 -24.64
CA ARG A 209 -12.59 15.02 -24.06
C ARG A 209 -13.28 15.88 -25.10
N ASP A 210 -12.51 16.55 -25.95
CA ASP A 210 -13.07 17.46 -26.96
C ASP A 210 -13.88 16.68 -28.01
N LEU A 211 -13.47 15.45 -28.37
CA LEU A 211 -14.26 14.55 -29.23
C LEU A 211 -15.52 14.04 -28.52
N LEU A 212 -15.39 13.62 -27.26
CA LEU A 212 -16.50 13.10 -26.45
C LEU A 212 -17.61 14.13 -26.25
N ARG A 213 -17.27 15.42 -26.14
CA ARG A 213 -18.25 16.52 -25.98
C ARG A 213 -19.11 16.78 -27.22
N VAL A 214 -18.70 16.29 -28.38
CA VAL A 214 -19.46 16.43 -29.63
C VAL A 214 -20.50 15.33 -29.78
N LEU A 215 -20.32 14.20 -29.10
CA LEU A 215 -21.20 13.04 -29.20
C LEU A 215 -22.57 13.31 -28.54
N SER A 216 -23.61 12.80 -29.17
CA SER A 216 -24.93 12.66 -28.56
C SER A 216 -24.93 11.63 -27.43
N VAL A 217 -25.99 11.62 -26.62
CA VAL A 217 -26.15 10.67 -25.51
C VAL A 217 -26.22 9.23 -26.03
N GLU A 218 -26.86 9.02 -27.18
CA GLU A 218 -26.97 7.73 -27.84
C GLU A 218 -25.62 7.24 -28.36
N GLU A 219 -24.86 8.11 -29.03
CA GLU A 219 -23.51 7.78 -29.52
C GLU A 219 -22.54 7.50 -28.37
N LEU A 220 -22.64 8.26 -27.27
CA LEU A 220 -21.84 8.03 -26.07
C LEU A 220 -22.18 6.65 -25.45
N SER A 221 -23.47 6.31 -25.34
CA SER A 221 -23.85 5.00 -24.82
C SER A 221 -23.40 3.85 -25.72
N LEU A 222 -23.36 4.04 -27.05
CA LEU A 222 -22.84 3.04 -27.98
C LEU A 222 -21.33 2.87 -27.81
N LEU A 223 -20.58 3.97 -27.67
CA LEU A 223 -19.15 3.96 -27.40
C LEU A 223 -18.83 3.25 -26.09
N GLU A 224 -19.51 3.60 -24.99
CA GLU A 224 -19.29 2.97 -23.68
C GLU A 224 -19.55 1.46 -23.73
N ARG A 225 -20.60 1.01 -24.42
CA ARG A 225 -20.86 -0.41 -24.64
C ARG A 225 -19.77 -1.10 -25.46
N SER A 226 -19.30 -0.46 -26.53
CA SER A 226 -18.22 -0.98 -27.38
C SER A 226 -16.91 -1.12 -26.61
N LEU A 227 -16.63 -0.22 -25.65
CA LEU A 227 -15.43 -0.31 -24.81
C LEU A 227 -15.46 -1.47 -23.82
N CYS A 228 -16.66 -1.98 -23.49
CA CYS A 228 -16.87 -3.13 -22.61
C CYS A 228 -16.72 -4.46 -23.34
N THR A 229 -16.86 -4.48 -24.67
CA THR A 229 -16.63 -5.67 -25.49
C THR A 229 -15.14 -5.77 -25.82
N ALA A 230 -14.53 -6.92 -25.52
CA ALA A 230 -13.12 -7.20 -25.81
C ALA A 230 -12.89 -7.34 -27.32
N GLU A 231 -12.69 -6.22 -28.00
CA GLU A 231 -11.94 -6.16 -29.26
C GLU A 231 -10.59 -5.47 -29.04
#